data_AF-A0A1Y5S7I9-F1
#
_entry.id   AF-A0A1Y5S7I9-F1
#
_cell.length_a   1.000
_cell.length_b   1.000
_cell.length_c   1.000
_cell.angle_alpha   90.00
_cell.angle_beta   90.00
_cell.angle_gamma   90.00
#
_symmetry.space_group_name_H-M   'P 1'
#
loop_
_entity.id
_entity.type
_entity.pdbx_description
1 polymer ?
#
loop_
_entity_poly.entity_id
_entity_poly.type
_entity_poly.pdbx_seq_one_letter_code
_entity_poly.pdbx_strand_id
1 'polypeptide(L)'
;MTDILRILISPLVWLASFSAVYGLHGLICGHGIEGDVLGFPLQRVLMVAAYAAAILLQVMLVAGLSAQRFSSPSAFVRFVSRVTAWVGLVATVWSLLPVVTTTYCL
;
A
#
# COMPACT_ATOMS: atom_id res chain seq x y z
N MET A 1 1.83 -17.14 18.12
CA MET A 1 2.52 -16.50 16.96
C MET A 1 1.58 -15.59 16.14
N THR A 2 0.29 -15.88 16.08
CA THR A 2 -0.73 -15.07 15.38
C THR A 2 -0.82 -13.61 15.85
N ASP A 3 -0.58 -13.31 17.14
CA ASP A 3 -0.64 -11.93 17.65
C ASP A 3 0.48 -11.04 17.09
N ILE A 4 1.71 -11.56 16.96
CA ILE A 4 2.82 -10.83 16.33
C ILE A 4 2.48 -10.50 14.88
N LEU A 5 1.94 -11.49 14.15
CA LEU A 5 1.52 -11.28 12.77
C LEU A 5 0.42 -10.20 12.68
N ARG A 6 -0.57 -10.19 13.57
CA ARG A 6 -1.62 -9.16 13.61
C ARG A 6 -1.09 -7.75 13.85
N ILE A 7 -0.02 -7.63 14.63
CA ILE A 7 0.63 -6.34 14.89
C ILE A 7 1.45 -5.87 13.68
N LEU A 8 2.16 -6.79 13.03
CA LEU A 8 3.14 -6.46 11.97
C LEU A 8 2.58 -6.50 10.55
N ILE A 9 1.43 -7.14 10.30
CA ILE A 9 0.95 -7.39 8.93
C ILE A 9 0.75 -6.11 8.12
N SER A 10 0.18 -5.06 8.70
CA SER A 10 -0.06 -3.80 7.97
C SER A 10 1.23 -3.04 7.65
N PRO A 11 2.18 -2.85 8.59
CA PRO A 11 3.51 -2.33 8.27
C PRO A 11 4.26 -3.14 7.22
N LEU A 12 4.19 -4.48 7.26
CA LEU A 12 4.84 -5.35 6.28
C LEU A 12 4.21 -5.23 4.89
N VAL A 13 2.87 -5.15 4.82
CA VAL A 13 2.16 -4.94 3.55
C VAL A 13 2.45 -3.54 2.99
N TRP A 14 2.61 -2.52 3.84
CA TRP A 14 3.07 -1.20 3.41
C TRP A 14 4.48 -1.28 2.81
N LEU A 15 5.43 -1.91 3.50
CA LEU A 15 6.81 -2.05 3.03
C LEU A 15 6.88 -2.81 1.69
N ALA A 16 6.10 -3.88 1.55
CA ALA A 16 6.00 -4.65 0.31
C ALA A 16 5.40 -3.80 -0.82
N SER A 17 4.32 -3.06 -0.54
CA SER A 17 3.68 -2.17 -1.52
C SER A 17 4.61 -1.04 -1.94
N PHE A 18 5.32 -0.43 -0.99
CA PHE A 18 6.31 0.62 -1.24
C PHE A 18 7.39 0.13 -2.19
N SER A 19 8.00 -1.02 -1.87
CA SER A 19 9.04 -1.64 -2.70
C SER A 19 8.52 -1.99 -4.10
N ALA A 20 7.31 -2.55 -4.19
CA ALA A 20 6.71 -2.93 -5.46
C ALA A 20 6.41 -1.73 -6.36
N VAL A 21 5.81 -0.67 -5.81
CA VAL A 21 5.42 0.52 -6.57
C VAL A 21 6.65 1.30 -7.04
N TYR A 22 7.64 1.52 -6.17
CA TYR A 22 8.88 2.19 -6.58
C TYR A 22 9.74 1.32 -7.50
N GLY A 23 9.72 -0.01 -7.32
CA GLY A 23 10.33 -0.95 -8.28
C GLY A 23 9.68 -0.87 -9.66
N LEU A 24 8.35 -0.83 -9.73
CA LEU A 24 7.59 -0.61 -10.97
C LEU A 24 7.96 0.73 -11.62
N HIS A 25 8.15 1.78 -10.82
CA HIS A 25 8.61 3.08 -11.31
C HIS A 25 10.00 3.00 -11.94
N GLY A 26 10.94 2.33 -11.28
CA GLY A 26 12.26 2.06 -11.85
C GLY A 26 12.20 1.27 -13.16
N LEU A 27 11.32 0.28 -13.25
CA LEU A 27 11.15 -0.53 -14.47
C LEU A 27 10.59 0.30 -15.63
N ILE A 28 9.57 1.12 -15.36
CA ILE A 28 8.95 1.99 -16.38
C ILE A 28 9.97 2.96 -16.94
N CYS A 29 10.72 3.66 -16.08
CA CYS A 29 11.73 4.61 -16.53
C CYS A 29 12.96 3.94 -17.16
N GLY A 30 13.40 2.81 -16.61
CA GLY A 30 14.62 2.13 -17.06
C GLY A 30 14.48 1.37 -18.37
N HIS A 31 13.27 0.90 -18.71
CA HIS A 31 13.01 0.14 -19.94
C HIS A 31 12.23 0.93 -21.00
N GLY A 32 11.91 2.21 -20.76
CA GLY A 32 11.15 3.02 -21.71
C GLY A 32 9.77 2.42 -21.99
N ILE A 33 9.06 1.96 -20.95
CA ILE A 33 7.71 1.41 -21.12
C ILE A 33 6.80 2.55 -21.51
N GLU A 34 6.47 2.60 -22.80
CA GLU A 34 5.65 3.63 -23.42
C GLU A 34 4.40 3.04 -24.07
N GLY A 35 3.36 3.86 -24.16
CA GLY A 35 2.09 3.47 -24.74
C GLY A 35 0.93 4.30 -24.21
N ASP A 36 -0.24 4.04 -24.76
CA ASP A 36 -1.49 4.70 -24.41
C ASP A 36 -2.56 3.63 -24.15
N VAL A 37 -3.38 3.85 -23.13
CA VAL A 37 -4.55 3.03 -22.81
C VAL A 37 -5.73 3.96 -22.56
N LEU A 38 -6.77 3.82 -23.39
CA LEU A 38 -7.99 4.63 -23.30
C LEU A 38 -7.74 6.16 -23.41
N GLY A 39 -6.68 6.58 -24.11
CA GLY A 39 -6.32 8.00 -24.26
C GLY A 39 -5.51 8.57 -23.10
N PHE A 40 -5.03 7.72 -22.18
CA PHE A 40 -4.13 8.09 -21.08
C PHE A 40 -2.76 7.39 -21.19
N PRO A 41 -1.66 8.11 -20.87
CA PRO A 41 -0.32 7.52 -20.83
C PRO A 41 -0.28 6.26 -19.96
N LEU A 42 0.17 5.15 -20.54
CA LEU A 42 0.19 3.83 -19.90
C LEU A 42 0.90 3.87 -18.54
N GLN A 43 2.01 4.61 -18.44
CA GLN A 43 2.79 4.75 -17.21
C GLN A 43 1.93 5.34 -16.08
N ARG A 44 1.17 6.39 -16.41
CA ARG A 44 0.31 7.09 -15.45
C ARG A 44 -0.82 6.19 -14.98
N VAL A 45 -1.44 5.44 -15.90
CA VAL A 45 -2.49 4.47 -15.58
C VAL A 45 -1.95 3.39 -14.64
N LEU A 46 -0.79 2.81 -14.95
CA LEU A 46 -0.14 1.79 -14.11
C LEU A 46 0.18 2.32 -12.71
N MET A 47 0.72 3.54 -12.60
CA MET A 47 1.04 4.15 -11.31
C MET A 47 -0.19 4.43 -10.46
N VAL A 48 -1.24 5.00 -11.06
CA VAL A 48 -2.51 5.26 -10.36
C VAL A 48 -3.15 3.95 -9.92
N ALA A 49 -3.15 2.93 -10.77
CA ALA A 49 -3.67 1.60 -10.43
C ALA A 49 -2.90 0.95 -9.28
N ALA A 50 -1.57 1.01 -9.31
CA ALA A 50 -0.71 0.46 -8.26
C ALA A 50 -0.88 1.20 -6.93
N TYR A 51 -0.98 2.54 -6.95
CA TYR A 51 -1.28 3.36 -5.78
C TYR A 51 -2.64 3.02 -5.17
N ALA A 52 -3.68 2.95 -6.00
CA ALA A 52 -5.03 2.59 -5.56
C ALA A 52 -5.08 1.17 -4.97
N ALA A 53 -4.41 0.20 -5.60
CA ALA A 53 -4.32 -1.17 -5.11
C ALA A 53 -3.64 -1.24 -3.73
N ALA A 54 -2.54 -0.51 -3.53
CA ALA A 54 -1.85 -0.45 -2.24
C ALA A 54 -2.74 0.13 -1.13
N ILE A 55 -3.48 1.21 -1.42
CA ILE A 55 -4.45 1.79 -0.48
C ILE A 55 -5.56 0.80 -0.17
N LEU A 56 -6.13 0.14 -1.18
CA LEU A 56 -7.21 -0.84 -1.00
C LEU A 56 -6.76 -1.99 -0.10
N LEU A 57 -5.56 -2.52 -0.30
CA LEU A 57 -4.99 -3.55 0.58
C LEU A 57 -4.91 -3.09 2.04
N GLN A 58 -4.46 -1.86 2.29
CA GLN A 58 -4.42 -1.32 3.66
C GLN A 58 -5.81 -1.11 4.25
N VAL A 59 -6.77 -0.61 3.47
CA VAL A 59 -8.16 -0.47 3.91
C VAL A 59 -8.75 -1.83 4.29
N MET A 60 -8.49 -2.87 3.50
CA MET A 60 -8.90 -4.25 3.82
C MET A 60 -8.27 -4.74 5.13
N LEU A 61 -7.00 -4.42 5.40
CA LEU A 61 -6.34 -4.77 6.65
C LEU A 61 -6.94 -4.01 7.85
N VAL A 62 -7.19 -2.71 7.72
CA VAL A 62 -7.84 -1.91 8.78
C VAL A 62 -9.24 -2.48 9.09
N ALA A 63 -10.03 -2.79 8.06
CA ALA A 63 -11.35 -3.40 8.23
C ALA A 63 -11.26 -4.79 8.87
N GLY A 64 -10.34 -5.64 8.39
CA GLY A 64 -10.14 -7.01 8.88
C GLY A 64 -9.69 -7.04 10.34
N LEU A 65 -8.72 -6.19 10.72
CA LEU A 65 -8.21 -6.11 12.10
C LEU A 65 -9.18 -5.42 13.07
N SER A 66 -10.15 -4.66 12.54
CA SER A 66 -11.24 -4.07 13.33
C SER A 66 -12.43 -5.02 13.52
N ALA A 67 -12.55 -6.07 12.69
CA ALA A 67 -13.62 -7.04 12.79
C ALA A 67 -13.47 -7.94 14.04
N GLN A 68 -14.60 -8.19 14.72
CA GLN A 68 -14.67 -9.07 15.90
C GLN A 68 -14.11 -10.48 15.61
N ARG A 69 -14.32 -10.99 14.38
CA ARG A 69 -13.87 -12.31 13.91
C ARG A 69 -12.36 -12.53 14.02
N PHE A 70 -11.56 -11.48 13.82
CA PHE A 70 -10.10 -11.56 13.80
C PHE A 70 -9.44 -10.90 15.02
N SER A 71 -10.25 -10.49 16.00
CA SER A 71 -9.76 -9.82 17.19
C SER A 71 -8.93 -10.74 18.08
N SER A 72 -7.94 -10.19 18.77
CA SER A 72 -7.22 -10.90 19.83
C SER A 72 -8.01 -10.79 21.13
N PRO A 73 -8.06 -11.85 21.97
CA PRO A 73 -8.64 -11.74 23.31
C PRO A 73 -7.85 -10.74 24.18
N SER A 74 -6.58 -10.47 23.85
CA SER A 74 -5.79 -9.44 24.52
C SER A 74 -6.18 -8.03 24.05
N ALA A 75 -6.64 -7.21 25.01
CA ALA A 75 -6.97 -5.81 24.75
C ALA A 75 -5.78 -5.00 24.24
N PHE A 76 -4.56 -5.30 24.73
CA PHE A 76 -3.32 -4.68 24.28
C PHE A 76 -3.04 -5.00 22.82
N VAL A 77 -3.04 -6.28 22.44
CA VAL A 77 -2.79 -6.70 21.04
C VAL A 77 -3.83 -6.10 20.10
N ARG A 78 -5.10 -6.07 20.49
CA ARG A 78 -6.18 -5.45 19.71
C ARG A 78 -5.99 -3.94 19.54
N PHE A 79 -5.47 -3.25 20.55
CA PHE A 79 -5.15 -1.83 20.45
C PHE A 79 -3.97 -1.61 19.49
N VAL A 80 -2.85 -2.27 19.74
CA VAL A 80 -1.62 -2.12 18.95
C VAL A 80 -1.87 -2.48 17.49
N SER A 81 -2.55 -3.60 17.21
CA SER A 81 -2.87 -4.04 15.85
C SER A 81 -3.72 -3.03 15.07
N ARG A 82 -4.69 -2.35 15.73
CA ARG A 82 -5.48 -1.30 15.08
C ARG A 82 -4.66 -0.04 14.84
N VAL A 83 -3.82 0.35 15.80
CA VAL A 83 -2.92 1.50 15.63
C VAL A 83 -1.95 1.25 14.48
N THR A 84 -1.30 0.08 14.42
CA THR A 84 -0.37 -0.24 13.34
C THR A 84 -1.07 -0.38 11.99
N ALA A 85 -2.34 -0.83 11.96
CA ALA A 85 -3.15 -0.82 10.73
C ALA A 85 -3.38 0.59 10.18
N TRP A 86 -3.77 1.54 11.02
CA TRP A 86 -3.94 2.93 10.62
C TRP A 86 -2.62 3.59 10.22
N VAL A 87 -1.54 3.30 10.94
CA VAL A 87 -0.20 3.78 10.59
C VAL A 87 0.21 3.27 9.20
N GLY A 88 -0.01 1.98 8.89
CA GLY A 88 0.30 1.43 7.57
C GLY A 88 -0.53 2.07 6.45
N LEU A 89 -1.82 2.36 6.69
CA LEU A 89 -2.66 3.08 5.73
C LEU A 89 -2.15 4.52 5.48
N VAL A 90 -1.93 5.29 6.55
CA VAL A 90 -1.44 6.68 6.44
C VAL A 90 -0.07 6.72 5.78
N ALA A 91 0.83 5.81 6.16
CA ALA A 91 2.14 5.68 5.55
C ALA A 91 2.02 5.37 4.06
N THR A 92 1.14 4.46 3.65
CA THR A 92 0.89 4.13 2.24
C THR A 92 0.42 5.34 1.45
N VAL A 93 -0.60 6.05 1.96
CA VAL A 93 -1.15 7.23 1.29
C VAL A 93 -0.08 8.30 1.11
N TRP A 94 0.68 8.60 2.16
CA TRP A 94 1.67 9.67 2.17
C TRP A 94 2.93 9.32 1.37
N SER A 95 3.52 8.14 1.59
CA SER A 95 4.80 7.77 0.98
C SER A 95 4.68 7.49 -0.51
N LEU A 96 3.51 7.04 -0.98
CA LEU A 96 3.28 6.76 -2.40
C LEU A 96 2.62 7.92 -3.15
N LEU A 97 2.21 9.00 -2.47
CA LEU A 97 1.62 10.17 -3.12
C LEU A 97 2.48 10.74 -4.28
N PRO A 98 3.82 10.85 -4.15
CA PRO A 98 4.65 11.39 -5.23
C PRO A 98 4.49 10.62 -6.54
N VAL A 99 4.24 9.31 -6.48
CA VAL A 99 4.08 8.43 -7.65
C VAL A 99 2.90 8.82 -8.54
N VAL A 100 1.93 9.60 -8.04
CA VAL A 100 0.79 10.09 -8.84
C VAL A 100 0.78 11.61 -9.03
N THR A 101 1.55 12.36 -8.24
CA THR A 101 1.55 13.84 -8.28
C THR A 101 2.77 14.46 -8.96
N THR A 102 3.91 13.76 -9.03
CA THR A 102 5.13 14.29 -9.65
C THR A 102 5.28 13.79 -11.09
N THR A 103 6.08 14.51 -11.88
CA THR A 103 6.51 14.04 -13.20
C THR A 103 7.38 12.79 -13.08
N TYR A 104 7.20 11.86 -14.02
CA TYR A 104 7.91 10.58 -14.08
C TYR A 104 9.09 10.69 -15.04
N CYS A 105 10.19 9.99 -14.74
CA CYS A 105 11.29 9.76 -15.69
C CYS A 105 11.84 11.04 -16.35
N LEU A 106 12.50 11.90 -15.55
CA LEU A 106 13.24 13.06 -16.06
C LEU A 106 14.50 12.64 -16.83
#